data_AF-A0A1G3PR85-F1
#
_entry.id   AF-A0A1G3PR85-F1
#
_cell.length_a   1.000
_cell.length_b   1.000
_cell.length_c   1.000
_cell.angle_alpha   90.00
_cell.angle_beta   90.00
_cell.angle_gamma   90.00
#
_symmetry.space_group_name_H-M   'P 1'
#
loop_
_entity.id
_entity.type
_entity.pdbx_description
1 polymer ?
#
loop_
_entity_poly.entity_id
_entity_poly.type
_entity_poly.pdbx_seq_one_letter_code
_entity_poly.pdbx_strand_id
1 'polypeptide(L)' 'MGYTVKIQKVERPTNQSFYLNFPSALAQLLDVQKGEEFEWIVENKNLFLLKRVKEKKTTRLKSMSSGELS' A
#
# COMPACT_ATOMS: atom_id res chain seq x y z
N MET A 1 -2.84 6.93 12.11
CA MET A 1 -1.82 5.86 12.19
C MET A 1 -1.50 5.42 10.78
N GLY A 2 -0.23 5.38 10.40
CA GLY A 2 0.23 4.94 9.08
C GLY A 2 1.22 3.80 9.21
N TYR A 3 1.40 3.02 8.15
CA TYR A 3 2.40 1.97 8.11
C TYR A 3 3.68 2.53 7.49
N THR A 4 4.72 2.70 8.30
CA THR A 4 6.03 3.11 7.80
C THR A 4 6.66 1.95 7.03
N VAL A 5 7.02 2.20 5.78
CA VAL A 5 7.73 1.25 4.93
C VAL A 5 9.03 1.88 4.44
N LYS A 6 10.01 1.04 4.11
CA LYS A 6 11.27 1.48 3.49
C LYS A 6 11.20 1.27 1.99
N ILE A 7 11.68 2.25 1.23
CA ILE A 7 11.95 2.08 -0.19
C ILE A 7 13.23 1.25 -0.31
N GLN A 8 13.17 0.19 -1.11
CA GLN A 8 14.31 -0.65 -1.43
C GLN A 8 14.77 -0.34 -2.85
N LYS A 9 16.04 0.07 -3.00
CA LYS A 9 16.68 0.22 -4.30
C LYS A 9 17.36 -1.11 -4.66
N VAL A 10 17.02 -1.66 -5.82
CA VAL A 10 17.71 -2.79 -6.42
C VAL A 10 18.39 -2.28 -7.68
N GLU A 11 19.72 -2.32 -7.68
CA GLU A 11 20.55 -1.82 -8.77
C GLU A 11 21.20 -2.98 -9.51
N ARG A 12 21.06 -2.97 -10.82
CA ARG A 12 21.64 -3.94 -11.76
C ARG A 12 22.44 -3.17 -12.82
N PRO A 13 23.38 -3.81 -13.53
CA PRO A 13 24.23 -3.12 -14.50
C PRO A 13 23.47 -2.34 -15.58
N THR A 14 22.27 -2.78 -15.94
CA THR A 14 21.46 -2.20 -17.02
C THR A 14 20.18 -1.52 -16.53
N ASN A 15 19.84 -1.61 -15.23
CA ASN A 15 18.59 -1.06 -14.73
C ASN A 15 18.64 -0.81 -13.22
N GLN A 16 17.86 0.17 -12.76
CA GLN A 16 17.56 0.39 -11.35
C GLN A 16 16.06 0.25 -11.13
N SER A 17 15.68 -0.44 -10.06
CA SER A 17 14.29 -0.62 -9.69
C SER A 17 14.10 -0.25 -8.23
N PHE A 18 13.02 0.47 -7.94
CA PHE A 18 12.64 0.86 -6.60
C PHE A 18 11.40 0.10 -6.20
N TYR A 19 11.46 -0.57 -5.06
CA TYR A 19 10.38 -1.36 -4.53
C TYR A 19 9.91 -0.78 -3.21
N LEU A 20 8.60 -0.87 -3.00
CA LEU A 20 7.95 -0.58 -1.74
C LEU A 20 7.17 -1.83 -1.34
N ASN A 21 7.28 -2.23 -0.08
CA ASN A 21 6.51 -3.37 0.41
C ASN A 21 5.08 -2.92 0.67
N PHE A 22 4.11 -3.72 0.25
CA PHE A 22 2.73 -3.53 0.65
C PHE A 22 2.50 -4.24 2.00
N PRO A 23 2.21 -3.52 3.11
CA PRO A 23 2.10 -4.13 4.43
C PRO A 23 1.01 -5.22 4.49
N SER A 24 1.35 -6.37 5.08
CA SER A 24 0.40 -7.49 5.23
C SER A 24 -0.87 -7.10 6.00
N ALA A 25 -0.74 -6.27 7.03
CA ALA A 25 -1.88 -5.76 7.80
C ALA A 25 -2.83 -4.92 6.94
N LEU A 26 -2.31 -4.11 6.00
CA LEU A 26 -3.14 -3.38 5.04
C LEU A 26 -3.79 -4.32 4.02
N ALA A 27 -3.06 -5.33 3.55
CA ALA A 27 -3.62 -6.33 2.63
C ALA A 27 -4.80 -7.09 3.23
N GLN A 28 -4.68 -7.50 4.49
CA GLN A 28 -5.76 -8.19 5.20
C GLN A 28 -6.94 -7.26 5.48
N LEU A 29 -6.67 -6.04 5.97
CA LEU A 29 -7.71 -5.06 6.26
C LEU A 29 -8.53 -4.67 5.02
N LEU A 30 -7.85 -4.50 3.88
CA LEU A 30 -8.46 -4.09 2.62
C LEU A 30 -8.96 -5.26 1.77
N ASP A 31 -8.86 -6.49 2.29
CA ASP A 31 -9.18 -7.74 1.59
C ASP A 31 -8.58 -7.75 0.17
N VAL A 32 -7.27 -7.54 0.08
CA VAL A 32 -6.57 -7.50 -1.21
C VAL A 32 -6.46 -8.91 -1.77
N GLN A 33 -7.02 -9.10 -2.97
CA GLN A 33 -6.96 -10.37 -3.69
C GLN A 33 -5.78 -10.41 -4.65
N LYS A 34 -5.29 -11.62 -4.95
CA LYS A 34 -4.22 -11.84 -5.92
C LYS A 34 -4.60 -11.27 -7.28
N GLY A 35 -3.71 -10.48 -7.87
CA GLY A 35 -3.90 -9.90 -9.21
C GLY A 35 -4.74 -8.62 -9.24
N GLU A 36 -5.12 -8.07 -8.08
CA GLU A 36 -5.73 -6.74 -8.04
C GLU A 36 -4.74 -5.65 -8.42
N GLU A 37 -5.22 -4.66 -9.17
CA GLU A 37 -4.42 -3.54 -9.65
C GLU A 37 -4.68 -2.29 -8.81
N PHE A 38 -3.59 -1.60 -8.51
CA PHE A 38 -3.59 -0.33 -7.82
C PHE A 38 -2.74 0.68 -8.59
N GLU A 39 -3.14 1.96 -8.51
CA GLU A 39 -2.41 3.07 -9.10
C GLU A 39 -1.85 3.99 -8.00
N TRP A 40 -0.61 4.43 -8.20
CA TRP A 40 0.01 5.48 -7.39
C TRP A 40 -0.33 6.85 -7.97
N ILE A 41 -0.85 7.73 -7.12
CA ILE A 41 -1.15 9.11 -7.47
C ILE A 41 -0.19 10.00 -6.67
N VAL A 42 0.54 10.86 -7.37
CA VAL A 42 1.44 11.84 -6.75
C VAL A 42 0.64 13.09 -6.46
N GLU A 43 0.33 13.35 -5.19
CA GLU A 43 -0.34 14.59 -4.79
C GLU A 43 0.68 15.72 -4.65
N ASN A 44 1.82 15.43 -4.02
CA ASN A 44 2.98 16.32 -3.95
C ASN A 44 4.26 15.53 -3.62
N LYS A 45 5.39 16.23 -3.45
CA LYS A 45 6.70 15.61 -3.18
C LYS A 45 6.76 14.71 -1.94
N ASN A 46 5.87 14.94 -0.98
CA ASN A 46 5.86 14.27 0.33
C ASN A 46 4.65 13.35 0.52
N LEU A 47 3.69 13.34 -0.41
CA LEU A 47 2.43 12.63 -0.26
C LEU A 47 2.07 11.90 -1.55
N PHE A 48 1.95 10.58 -1.41
CA PHE A 48 1.52 9.66 -2.44
C PHE A 48 0.25 8.97 -1.96
N LEU A 49 -0.72 8.83 -2.86
CA LEU A 49 -1.95 8.10 -2.63
C LEU A 49 -1.88 6.79 -3.41
N LEU A 50 -2.43 5.71 -2.86
CA LEU A 50 -2.57 4.43 -3.53
C LEU A 50 -4.05 4.12 -3.66
N LYS A 51 -4.54 3.99 -4.90
CA LYS A 51 -5.96 3.80 -5.21
C LYS A 51 -6.17 2.48 -5.95
N ARG A 52 -7.27 1.78 -5.65
CA ARG A 52 -7.72 0.62 -6.46
C ARG A 52 -8.13 1.09 -7.86
N VAL A 53 -7.61 0.44 -8.89
CA VAL A 53 -8.04 0.72 -10.28
C VAL A 53 -9.50 0.28 -10.48
N LYS A 54 -9.86 -0.89 -9.93
CA LYS A 54 -11.24 -1.39 -9.90
C LYS A 54 -11.83 -1.21 -8.50
N GLU A 55 -12.77 -0.28 -8.37
CA GLU A 55 -13.38 0.04 -7.09
C GLU A 55 -14.23 -1.13 -6.55
N LYS A 56 -14.00 -1.51 -5.29
CA LYS A 56 -14.90 -2.41 -4.55
C LYS A 56 -16.02 -1.57 -3.96
N LYS A 57 -17.23 -2.15 -3.83
CA LYS A 57 -18.37 -1.46 -3.21
C LYS A 57 -17.96 -0.93 -1.84
N THR A 58 -18.08 0.39 -1.66
CA THR A 58 -17.72 1.06 -0.41
C THR A 58 -18.59 0.54 0.73
N THR A 59 -17.97 -0.18 1.66
CA THR A 59 -18.48 -0.39 3.01
C THR A 59 -17.52 0.36 3.92
N ARG A 60 -18.04 1.12 4.89
CA ARG A 60 -17.16 1.79 5.86
C ARG A 60 -16.28 0.74 6.51
N LEU A 61 -14.97 0.96 6.47
CA LEU A 61 -14.02 0.18 7.24
C LEU A 61 -14.43 0.28 8.72
N LYS A 62 -14.63 -0.87 9.38
CA LYS A 62 -14.80 -0.89 10.84
C LYS A 62 -13.51 -0.32 11.45
N SER A 63 -13.65 0.69 12.31
CA SER A 63 -12.50 1.29 13.00
C SER A 63 -11.77 0.22 13.83
N MET A 64 -10.48 0.02 13.58
CA MET A 64 -9.63 -0.81 14.45
C MET A 64 -9.38 -0.06 15.77
N SER A 65 -9.83 -0.63 16.89
CA SER A 65 -9.35 -0.26 18.22
C SER A 65 -7.89 -0.71 18.38
N SER A 66 -7.07 0.12 19.02
CA SER A 66 -5.60 0.04 19.15
C SER A 66 -5.02 -1.17 19.92
N GLY A 67 -5.57 -2.38 19.79
CA GLY A 67 -5.32 -3.50 20.71
C GLY A 67 -4.37 -4.62 20.28
N GLU A 68 -3.96 -4.75 19.01
CA GLU A 68 -3.32 -5.98 18.53
C GLU A 68 -2.03 -5.75 17.72
N LEU A 69 -1.06 -5.08 18.34
CA LEU A 69 0.33 -5.10 17.90
C LEU A 69 1.21 -5.38 19.13
N SER A 70 1.30 -6.66 19.48
CA SER A 70 2.26 -7.21 20.44
C SER A 70 3.06 -8.32 19.77
#